data_AF-A0A6L8U7I4-F1
#
_entry.id   AF-A0A6L8U7I4-F1
#
_cell.length_a   1.000
_cell.length_b   1.000
_cell.length_c   1.000
_cell.angle_alpha   90.00
_cell.angle_beta   90.00
_cell.angle_gamma   90.00
#
_symmetry.space_group_name_H-M   'P 1'
#
loop_
_entity.id
_entity.type
_entity.pdbx_description
1 polymer ?
#
loop_
_entity_poly.entity_id
_entity_poly.type
_entity_poly.pdbx_seq_one_letter_code
_entity_poly.pdbx_strand_id
1 'polypeptide(L)'
;MKILHTQIDVETQRVYCPSTDEEIFVPFKGVNDSVSAFIAWWHHEILGDPVIKDPLLKKSWEQFIEEREKDDDFNYFEGVVEFLEGYNNDQWIVLVCEYMEMGCGPFTATVFLVVKNDTIVERDPRMLENDN
;
A
#
# COMPACT_ATOMS: atom_id res chain seq x y z
N MET A 1 -8.84 1.80 -10.71
CA MET A 1 -8.36 0.52 -10.13
C MET A 1 -9.42 0.02 -9.15
N LYS A 2 -9.32 -1.21 -8.63
CA LYS A 2 -10.20 -1.65 -7.51
C LYS A 2 -9.51 -1.37 -6.17
N ILE A 3 -10.20 -0.69 -5.26
CA ILE A 3 -9.73 -0.44 -3.89
C ILE A 3 -10.31 -1.51 -2.95
N LEU A 4 -9.45 -2.09 -2.13
CA LEU A 4 -9.78 -3.11 -1.13
C LEU A 4 -9.33 -2.62 0.24
N HIS A 5 -10.27 -2.47 1.16
CA HIS A 5 -9.96 -2.18 2.55
C HIS A 5 -9.64 -3.47 3.28
N THR A 6 -8.47 -3.54 3.91
CA THR A 6 -8.03 -4.74 4.64
C THR A 6 -7.32 -4.35 5.93
N GLN A 7 -7.76 -4.93 7.03
CA GLN A 7 -6.99 -4.91 8.26
C GLN A 7 -5.96 -6.02 8.17
N ILE A 8 -4.67 -5.68 8.29
CA ILE A 8 -3.59 -6.67 8.25
C ILE A 8 -3.11 -6.91 9.66
N ASP A 9 -3.17 -8.17 10.09
CA ASP A 9 -2.41 -8.62 11.24
C ASP A 9 -0.93 -8.75 10.84
N VAL A 10 -0.16 -7.71 11.15
CA VAL A 10 1.26 -7.61 10.82
C VAL A 10 2.14 -8.65 11.50
N GLU A 11 1.62 -9.37 12.50
CA GLU A 11 2.33 -10.45 13.19
C GLU A 11 2.15 -11.79 12.47
N THR A 12 1.00 -12.01 11.82
CA THR A 12 0.64 -13.33 11.30
C THR A 12 0.34 -13.39 9.81
N GLN A 13 0.09 -12.27 9.14
CA GLN A 13 -0.33 -12.24 7.73
C GLN A 13 0.74 -11.68 6.78
N ARG A 14 0.78 -12.23 5.56
CA ARG A 14 1.61 -11.76 4.45
C ARG A 14 0.75 -11.23 3.31
N VAL A 15 1.35 -10.37 2.48
CA VAL A 15 0.80 -9.94 1.17
C VAL A 15 1.61 -10.61 0.08
N TYR A 16 0.95 -11.42 -0.75
CA TYR A 16 1.60 -12.31 -1.71
C TYR A 16 0.92 -12.25 -3.08
N CYS A 17 1.70 -12.25 -4.16
CA CYS A 17 1.22 -12.28 -5.54
C CYS A 17 1.43 -13.68 -6.15
N PRO A 18 0.36 -14.47 -6.37
CA PRO A 18 0.47 -15.83 -6.89
C PRO A 18 1.02 -15.92 -8.31
N SER A 19 0.70 -14.97 -9.20
CA SER A 19 1.19 -15.02 -10.58
C SER A 19 2.69 -14.79 -10.72
N THR A 20 3.32 -14.13 -9.76
CA THR A 20 4.77 -13.86 -9.77
C THR A 20 5.55 -14.66 -8.74
N ASP A 21 4.87 -15.33 -7.82
CA ASP A 21 5.46 -15.99 -6.66
C ASP A 21 6.28 -15.02 -5.78
N GLU A 22 5.80 -13.78 -5.63
CA GLU A 22 6.49 -12.72 -4.89
C GLU A 22 5.78 -12.36 -3.59
N GLU A 23 6.56 -12.25 -2.51
CA GLU A 23 6.10 -11.72 -1.22
C GLU A 23 6.31 -10.20 -1.19
N ILE A 24 5.23 -9.44 -1.12
CA ILE A 24 5.24 -7.97 -1.11
C ILE A 24 5.33 -7.45 0.32
N PHE A 25 4.66 -8.11 1.27
CA PHE A 25 4.78 -7.83 2.70
C PHE A 25 4.88 -9.16 3.45
N VAL A 26 5.78 -9.21 4.43
CA VAL A 26 5.97 -10.37 5.31
C VAL A 26 6.10 -9.86 6.75
N PRO A 27 5.46 -10.54 7.73
CA PRO A 27 5.64 -10.22 9.14
C PRO A 27 7.12 -10.10 9.52
N PHE A 28 7.45 -9.11 10.34
CA PHE A 28 8.82 -8.80 10.80
C PHE A 28 9.84 -8.38 9.72
N LYS A 29 9.53 -8.53 8.42
CA LYS A 29 10.39 -8.07 7.31
C LYS A 29 9.88 -6.78 6.67
N GLY A 30 8.59 -6.48 6.81
CA GLY A 30 7.98 -5.27 6.25
C GLY A 30 7.70 -5.39 4.75
N VAL A 31 7.54 -4.23 4.10
CA VAL A 31 7.26 -4.13 2.66
C VAL A 31 8.55 -4.34 1.86
N ASN A 32 8.50 -5.24 0.88
CA ASN A 32 9.54 -5.47 -0.10
C ASN A 32 9.21 -4.71 -1.39
N ASP A 33 9.68 -3.49 -1.49
CA ASP A 33 9.46 -2.64 -2.67
C ASP A 33 10.26 -3.07 -3.91
N SER A 34 11.14 -4.08 -3.82
CA SER A 34 11.99 -4.52 -4.92
C SER A 34 11.30 -5.49 -5.90
N VAL A 35 10.20 -6.12 -5.50
CA VAL A 35 9.47 -7.13 -6.32
C VAL A 35 8.68 -6.53 -7.48
N SER A 36 8.39 -7.33 -8.50
CA SER A 36 7.67 -6.89 -9.70
C SER A 36 6.17 -6.68 -9.47
N ALA A 37 5.59 -7.37 -8.49
CA ALA A 37 4.19 -7.22 -8.10
C ALA A 37 3.90 -5.93 -7.32
N PHE A 38 4.94 -5.28 -6.77
CA PHE A 38 4.85 -3.98 -6.10
C PHE A 38 4.85 -2.85 -7.14
N ILE A 39 3.85 -1.96 -7.07
CA ILE A 39 3.71 -0.82 -7.99
C ILE A 39 3.95 0.50 -7.26
N ALA A 40 3.30 0.71 -6.13
CA ALA A 40 3.44 1.95 -5.36
C ALA A 40 3.00 1.81 -3.90
N TRP A 41 3.43 2.76 -3.06
CA TRP A 41 3.12 2.84 -1.65
C TRP A 41 3.02 4.28 -1.16
N TRP A 42 1.92 4.60 -0.45
CA TRP A 42 1.75 5.80 0.35
C TRP A 42 1.66 5.42 1.83
N HIS A 43 2.56 5.96 2.65
CA HIS A 43 2.54 5.81 4.11
C HIS A 43 1.88 7.02 4.76
N HIS A 44 1.10 6.81 5.82
CA HIS A 44 0.36 7.88 6.51
C HIS A 44 1.23 9.08 6.95
N GLU A 45 2.52 8.87 7.26
CA GLU A 45 3.43 9.96 7.67
C GLU A 45 4.00 10.76 6.49
N ILE A 46 4.01 10.20 5.28
CA ILE A 46 4.67 10.77 4.10
C ILE A 46 3.79 10.64 2.85
N LEU A 47 2.51 10.96 2.99
CA LEU A 47 1.53 10.86 1.89
C LEU A 47 1.88 11.74 0.67
N GLY A 48 2.65 12.82 0.84
CA GLY A 48 3.08 13.68 -0.27
C GLY A 48 4.25 13.11 -1.10
N ASP A 49 5.05 12.23 -0.52
CA ASP A 49 6.25 11.66 -1.14
C ASP A 49 6.20 10.12 -1.18
N PRO A 50 5.31 9.54 -1.99
CA PRO A 50 5.13 8.10 -2.08
C PRO A 50 6.29 7.40 -2.80
N VAL A 51 6.46 6.12 -2.49
CA VAL A 51 7.33 5.23 -3.27
C VAL A 51 6.54 4.73 -4.48
N ILE A 52 6.86 5.19 -5.68
CA ILE A 52 6.19 4.76 -6.92
C ILE A 52 7.21 4.20 -7.92
N LYS A 53 7.02 2.94 -8.33
CA LYS A 53 7.84 2.29 -9.36
C LYS A 53 7.41 2.58 -10.78
N ASP A 54 6.09 2.58 -11.02
CA ASP A 54 5.57 2.78 -12.37
C ASP A 54 5.76 4.24 -12.81
N PRO A 55 6.46 4.52 -13.92
CA PRO A 55 6.79 5.88 -14.31
C PRO A 55 5.57 6.69 -14.76
N LEU A 56 4.52 6.04 -15.27
CA LEU A 56 3.30 6.74 -15.68
C LEU A 56 2.49 7.15 -14.45
N LEU A 57 2.32 6.22 -13.50
CA LEU A 57 1.67 6.50 -12.22
C LEU A 57 2.42 7.60 -11.46
N LYS A 58 3.76 7.54 -11.43
CA LYS A 58 4.59 8.56 -10.77
C LYS A 58 4.36 9.94 -11.38
N LYS A 59 4.44 10.03 -12.71
CA LYS A 59 4.19 11.28 -13.42
C LYS A 59 2.77 11.82 -13.18
N SER A 60 1.78 10.94 -13.17
CA SER A 60 0.38 11.33 -12.89
C SER A 60 0.21 11.83 -11.46
N TRP A 61 0.88 11.20 -10.48
CA TRP A 61 0.87 11.65 -9.09
C TRP A 61 1.52 13.03 -8.93
N GLU A 62 2.71 13.21 -9.51
CA GLU A 62 3.44 14.49 -9.47
C GLU A 62 2.58 15.64 -10.05
N GLN A 63 1.90 15.39 -11.17
CA GLN A 63 0.98 16.35 -11.77
C GLN A 63 -0.23 16.65 -10.88
N PHE A 64 -0.82 15.61 -10.28
CA PHE A 64 -1.96 15.77 -9.37
C PHE A 64 -1.59 16.61 -8.15
N ILE A 65 -0.45 16.32 -7.50
CA ILE A 65 0.00 17.04 -6.31
C ILE A 65 0.44 18.48 -6.63
N GLU A 66 1.11 18.74 -7.76
CA GLU A 66 1.50 20.10 -8.15
C GLU A 66 0.30 21.04 -8.34
N GLU A 67 -0.86 20.51 -8.75
CA GLU A 67 -2.10 21.27 -8.85
C GLU A 67 -2.75 21.50 -7.49
N ARG A 68 -2.65 20.52 -6.57
CA ARG A 68 -3.32 20.51 -5.28
C ARG A 68 -2.56 21.22 -4.15
N GLU A 69 -1.22 21.20 -4.16
CA GLU A 69 -0.39 21.90 -3.16
C GLU A 69 -0.51 23.43 -3.21
N LYS A 70 -1.17 23.96 -4.24
CA LYS A 70 -1.52 25.39 -4.32
C LYS A 70 -2.71 25.76 -3.41
N ASP A 71 -3.40 24.76 -2.87
CA ASP A 71 -4.49 24.90 -1.92
C ASP A 71 -3.93 24.73 -0.49
N ASP A 72 -3.95 25.80 0.30
CA ASP A 72 -3.41 25.83 1.67
C ASP A 72 -4.12 24.82 2.61
N ASP A 73 -5.33 24.37 2.26
CA ASP A 73 -6.14 23.43 3.05
C ASP A 73 -6.11 22.00 2.49
N PHE A 74 -5.17 21.67 1.59
CA PHE A 74 -5.12 20.36 0.96
C PHE A 74 -4.89 19.22 1.97
N ASN A 75 -5.86 18.30 2.03
CA ASN A 75 -5.77 17.07 2.81
C ASN A 75 -5.13 15.95 1.97
N TYR A 76 -3.87 15.61 2.28
CA TYR A 76 -3.15 14.55 1.56
C TYR A 76 -3.86 13.19 1.60
N PHE A 77 -4.52 12.82 2.69
CA PHE A 77 -5.20 11.54 2.77
C PHE A 77 -6.36 11.46 1.78
N GLU A 78 -7.21 12.49 1.77
CA GLU A 78 -8.31 12.60 0.81
C GLU A 78 -7.79 12.69 -0.62
N GLY A 79 -6.69 13.41 -0.84
CA GLY A 79 -6.03 13.52 -2.13
C GLY A 79 -5.50 12.19 -2.67
N VAL A 80 -4.90 11.35 -1.81
CA VAL A 80 -4.47 10.00 -2.21
C VAL A 80 -5.66 9.14 -2.62
N VAL A 81 -6.76 9.18 -1.85
CA VAL A 81 -7.99 8.45 -2.19
C VAL A 81 -8.56 8.93 -3.53
N GLU A 82 -8.72 10.25 -3.69
CA GLU A 82 -9.22 10.87 -4.93
C GLU A 82 -8.37 10.45 -6.15
N PHE A 83 -7.04 10.53 -6.02
CA PHE A 83 -6.10 10.16 -7.07
C PHE A 83 -6.25 8.68 -7.47
N LEU A 84 -6.26 7.78 -6.49
CA LEU A 84 -6.32 6.34 -6.74
C LEU A 84 -7.68 5.87 -7.28
N GLU A 85 -8.78 6.52 -6.86
CA GLU A 85 -10.11 6.29 -7.42
C GLU A 85 -10.23 6.79 -8.86
N GLY A 86 -9.61 7.94 -9.16
CA GLY A 86 -9.58 8.53 -10.51
C GLY A 86 -8.66 7.80 -11.50
N TYR A 87 -7.66 7.06 -11.01
CA TYR A 87 -6.68 6.38 -11.86
C TYR A 87 -7.18 5.01 -12.34
N ASN A 88 -7.43 4.90 -13.65
CA ASN A 88 -7.97 3.70 -14.28
C ASN A 88 -6.86 2.72 -14.71
N ASN A 89 -6.81 1.56 -14.05
CA ASN A 89 -5.99 0.41 -14.41
C ASN A 89 -6.68 -0.86 -13.87
N ASP A 90 -6.88 -1.86 -14.71
CA ASP A 90 -7.55 -3.13 -14.38
C ASP A 90 -6.57 -4.25 -13.99
N GLN A 91 -5.27 -4.04 -14.22
CA GLN A 91 -4.19 -4.96 -13.87
C GLN A 91 -3.71 -4.77 -12.42
N TRP A 92 -4.14 -3.69 -11.77
CA TRP A 92 -3.73 -3.33 -10.41
C TRP A 92 -4.92 -3.24 -9.44
N ILE A 93 -4.63 -3.49 -8.18
CA ILE A 93 -5.52 -3.24 -7.04
C ILE A 93 -4.81 -2.35 -6.04
N VAL A 94 -5.60 -1.64 -5.24
CA VAL A 94 -5.12 -0.88 -4.07
C VAL A 94 -5.55 -1.64 -2.83
N LEU A 95 -4.59 -2.01 -1.98
CA LEU A 95 -4.84 -2.48 -0.64
C LEU A 95 -4.71 -1.29 0.31
N VAL A 96 -5.78 -0.95 1.03
CA VAL A 96 -5.75 0.00 2.13
C VAL A 96 -5.52 -0.81 3.39
N CYS A 97 -4.27 -0.84 3.83
CA CYS A 97 -3.79 -1.63 4.95
C CYS A 97 -3.80 -0.78 6.21
N GLU A 98 -4.45 -1.27 7.26
CA GLU A 98 -4.42 -0.66 8.58
C GLU A 98 -3.74 -1.61 9.56
N TYR A 99 -2.81 -1.08 10.34
CA TYR A 99 -2.13 -1.82 11.40
C TYR A 99 -1.76 -0.91 12.57
N MET A 100 -1.59 -1.51 13.75
CA MET A 100 -1.29 -0.78 14.97
C MET A 100 0.21 -0.53 15.07
N GLU A 101 0.59 0.73 15.29
CA GLU A 101 1.97 1.12 15.56
C GLU A 101 2.10 1.70 16.97
N MET A 102 3.34 1.65 17.48
CA MET A 102 3.71 2.17 18.79
C MET A 102 4.72 3.30 18.60
N GLY A 103 4.23 4.54 18.71
CA GLY A 103 5.06 5.75 18.78
C GLY A 103 5.03 6.33 20.20
N CYS A 104 4.52 7.55 20.34
CA CYS A 104 4.23 8.18 21.64
C CYS A 104 2.95 7.64 22.33
N GLY A 105 2.42 6.53 21.84
CA GLY A 105 1.16 5.89 22.21
C GLY A 105 0.70 4.98 21.07
N PRO A 106 -0.32 4.13 21.30
CA PRO A 106 -0.89 3.32 20.23
C PRO A 106 -1.63 4.22 19.24
N PHE A 107 -1.30 4.10 17.97
CA PHE A 107 -2.06 4.71 16.89
C PHE A 107 -2.21 3.71 15.73
N THR A 108 -3.19 3.97 14.87
CA THR A 108 -3.40 3.16 13.66
C THR A 108 -2.66 3.83 12.52
N ALA A 109 -1.70 3.13 11.93
CA ALA A 109 -1.07 3.52 10.69
C ALA A 109 -1.94 3.04 9.52
N THR A 110 -2.09 3.89 8.51
CA THR A 110 -2.77 3.54 7.26
C THR A 110 -1.77 3.58 6.12
N VAL A 111 -1.83 2.58 5.26
CA VAL A 111 -0.97 2.41 4.10
C VAL A 111 -1.82 2.14 2.87
N PHE A 112 -1.60 2.90 1.80
CA PHE A 112 -2.14 2.56 0.48
C PHE A 112 -1.07 1.84 -0.31
N LEU A 113 -1.31 0.58 -0.64
CA LEU A 113 -0.38 -0.30 -1.34
C LEU A 113 -0.96 -0.69 -2.70
N VAL A 114 -0.33 -0.25 -3.78
CA VAL A 114 -0.74 -0.56 -5.16
C VAL A 114 0.07 -1.75 -5.65
N VAL A 115 -0.63 -2.82 -6.04
CA VAL A 115 -0.06 -4.12 -6.38
C VAL A 115 -0.80 -4.77 -7.56
N LYS A 116 -0.25 -5.84 -8.12
CA LYS A 116 -0.93 -6.65 -9.15
C LYS A 116 -2.28 -7.18 -8.66
N ASN A 117 -3.25 -7.26 -9.57
CA ASN A 117 -4.66 -7.52 -9.24
C ASN A 117 -4.98 -8.91 -8.69
N ASP A 118 -4.08 -9.87 -8.81
CA ASP A 118 -4.20 -11.21 -8.26
C ASP A 118 -3.52 -11.36 -6.89
N THR A 119 -2.97 -10.27 -6.34
CA THR A 119 -2.38 -10.24 -5.00
C THR A 119 -3.41 -10.56 -3.93
N ILE A 120 -3.02 -11.38 -2.96
CA ILE A 120 -3.84 -11.81 -1.84
C ILE A 120 -3.20 -11.46 -0.50
N VAL A 121 -4.04 -11.35 0.53
CA VAL A 121 -3.62 -11.30 1.93
C VAL A 121 -3.98 -12.64 2.57
N GLU A 122 -3.00 -13.30 3.18
CA GLU A 122 -3.19 -14.61 3.80
C GLU A 122 -2.32 -14.77 5.05
N ARG A 123 -2.60 -15.78 5.88
CA ARG A 123 -1.72 -16.12 7.00
C ARG A 123 -0.38 -16.60 6.45
N ASP A 124 0.71 -16.08 6.99
CA ASP A 124 2.05 -16.48 6.61
C ASP A 124 2.26 -17.96 7.00
N PRO A 125 2.64 -18.83 6.04
CA PRO A 125 2.84 -20.25 6.33
C PRO A 125 3.91 -20.51 7.39
N ARG A 126 4.88 -19.59 7.55
CA ARG A 126 5.93 -19.67 8.59
C ARG A 126 5.37 -19.51 10.01
N MET A 127 4.18 -18.91 10.15
CA MET A 127 3.50 -18.71 11.44
C MET A 127 2.59 -19.89 11.81
N LEU A 128 2.47 -20.89 10.94
CA LEU A 128 1.76 -22.14 11.24
C LEU A 128 2.70 -23.19 11.85
N GLU A 129 4.02 -23.07 11.62
CA GLU A 129 5.01 -24.04 12.12
C GLU A 129 5.32 -23.87 13.63
N ASN A 130 5.02 -22.71 14.22
CA ASN A 130 5.28 -22.43 15.64
C ASN A 130 4.12 -22.81 16.58
N ASP A 131 3.00 -23.29 16.04
CA ASP A 131 1.80 -23.68 16.80
C ASP A 131 1.72 -25.21 17.11
N ASN A 132 2.76 -25.99 16.77
CA ASN A 132 2.87 -27.44 17.03
C ASN A 132 4.04 -27.78 17.98
#